data_AF-A0A4Y1QT44-F1
#
_entry.id   AF-A0A4Y1QT44-F1
#
_cell.length_a   1.000
_cell.length_b   1.000
_cell.length_c   1.000
_cell.angle_alpha   90.00
_cell.angle_beta   90.00
_cell.angle_gamma   90.00
#
_symmetry.space_group_name_H-M   'P 1'
#
loop_
_entity.id
_entity.type
_entity.pdbx_description
1 polymer ?
#
loop_
_entity_poly.entity_id
_entity_poly.type
_entity_poly.pdbx_seq_one_letter_code
_entity_poly.pdbx_strand_id
1 'polypeptide(L)'
;MVSCIEVFRDTELPHIEGIEISSANLVSFTYAGDWIRLFLWNVPRLAEVSLACDSRASTVAVFSTLHFCHSQLEVLTLKTSLIHKENYTFPGLEILQHLEVKIATDEDCCLLQLASFIKASPELQKLVLELTGAVRPEHEIGIKEAANCSRNSLRVVEVRDYCGRPGDLKLIMYLIKNAVKLEKIVVHPKEVRAVDFAMRQLKRLVPIHINFVRL
;
A
#
# COMPACT_ATOMS: atom_id res chain seq x y z
N MET A 1 -13.16 -24.44 -11.88
CA MET A 1 -11.73 -24.50 -11.54
C MET A 1 -11.29 -23.06 -11.28
N VAL A 2 -10.96 -22.72 -10.04
CA VAL A 2 -10.39 -21.40 -9.69
C VAL A 2 -8.91 -21.52 -9.99
N SER A 3 -8.41 -20.77 -10.97
CA SER A 3 -6.99 -20.76 -11.28
C SER A 3 -6.33 -19.68 -10.43
N CYS A 4 -5.30 -20.07 -9.68
CA CYS A 4 -4.40 -19.17 -8.95
C CYS A 4 -2.99 -19.48 -9.43
N ILE A 5 -2.17 -18.45 -9.63
CA ILE A 5 -0.77 -18.60 -10.04
C ILE A 5 0.08 -17.90 -8.99
N GLU A 6 1.03 -18.63 -8.44
CA GLU A 6 2.05 -18.10 -7.55
C GLU A 6 3.42 -18.36 -8.18
N VAL A 7 4.20 -17.30 -8.36
CA VAL A 7 5.55 -17.37 -8.90
C VAL A 7 6.52 -16.87 -7.85
N PHE A 8 7.36 -17.79 -7.38
CA PHE A 8 8.46 -17.51 -6.46
C PHE A 8 9.77 -17.75 -7.20
N ARG A 9 10.69 -16.78 -7.14
CA ARG A 9 12.02 -16.99 -7.71
C ARG A 9 12.85 -17.91 -6.80
N ASP A 10 13.38 -18.99 -7.38
CA ASP A 10 14.48 -19.77 -6.82
C ASP A 10 15.82 -19.17 -7.28
N THR A 11 16.79 -19.04 -6.38
CA THR A 11 18.11 -18.47 -6.64
C THR A 11 18.93 -19.22 -7.69
N GLU A 12 18.54 -20.47 -8.02
CA GLU A 12 19.23 -21.31 -9.01
C GLU A 12 18.66 -21.21 -10.44
N LEU A 13 17.57 -20.48 -10.67
CA LEU A 13 16.96 -20.36 -11.99
C LEU A 13 17.60 -19.24 -12.84
N PRO A 14 17.72 -19.44 -14.18
CA PRO A 14 18.24 -18.42 -15.09
C PRO A 14 17.43 -17.11 -14.98
N HIS A 15 18.07 -15.99 -15.34
CA HIS A 15 17.42 -14.68 -15.33
C HIS A 15 16.15 -14.70 -16.19
N ILE A 16 14.99 -14.64 -15.54
CA ILE A 16 13.70 -14.51 -16.21
C ILE A 16 13.55 -13.03 -16.60
N GLU A 17 13.43 -12.76 -17.90
CA GLU A 17 13.34 -11.39 -18.42
C GLU A 17 11.92 -10.80 -18.34
N GLY A 18 10.90 -11.67 -18.33
CA GLY A 18 9.50 -11.28 -18.30
C GLY A 18 8.57 -12.45 -17.98
N ILE A 19 7.39 -12.13 -17.45
CA ILE A 19 6.27 -13.06 -17.28
C ILE A 19 5.11 -12.52 -18.11
N GLU A 20 4.58 -13.35 -18.98
CA GLU A 20 3.35 -13.07 -19.73
C GLU A 20 2.28 -14.10 -19.35
N ILE A 21 1.12 -13.62 -18.92
CA ILE A 21 -0.05 -14.45 -18.64
C ILE A 21 -1.18 -13.94 -19.51
N SER A 22 -1.67 -14.82 -20.39
CA SER A 22 -2.74 -14.49 -21.33
C SER A 22 -3.89 -15.48 -21.31
N SER A 23 -5.12 -14.98 -21.49
CA SER A 23 -6.35 -15.78 -21.67
C SER A 23 -6.62 -16.81 -20.56
N ALA A 24 -6.25 -16.46 -19.34
CA ALA A 24 -6.42 -17.32 -18.18
C ALA A 24 -7.70 -16.94 -17.40
N ASN A 25 -8.44 -17.95 -16.92
CA ASN A 25 -9.48 -17.78 -15.91
C ASN A 25 -8.89 -17.57 -14.50
N LEU A 26 -7.84 -16.76 -14.43
CA LEU A 26 -7.07 -16.48 -13.23
C LEU A 26 -7.90 -15.60 -12.30
N VAL A 27 -7.98 -15.97 -11.03
CA VAL A 27 -8.69 -15.18 -10.01
C VAL A 27 -7.71 -14.42 -9.13
N SER A 28 -6.56 -15.02 -8.83
CA SER A 28 -5.47 -14.38 -8.10
C SER A 28 -4.11 -14.63 -8.74
N PHE A 29 -3.24 -13.63 -8.65
CA PHE A 29 -1.85 -13.70 -9.09
C PHE A 29 -0.91 -13.20 -7.99
N THR A 30 0.10 -13.99 -7.67
CA THR A 30 1.15 -13.62 -6.72
C THR A 30 2.51 -13.76 -7.37
N TYR A 31 3.34 -12.73 -7.24
CA TYR A 31 4.75 -12.74 -7.62
C TYR A 31 5.63 -12.28 -6.47
N ALA A 32 6.69 -13.03 -6.19
CA ALA A 32 7.73 -12.66 -5.25
C ALA A 32 9.13 -12.87 -5.84
N GLY A 33 9.93 -11.79 -5.88
CA GLY A 33 11.32 -11.82 -6.37
C GLY A 33 11.79 -10.46 -6.89
N ASP A 34 12.78 -10.45 -7.78
CA ASP A 34 13.27 -9.20 -8.38
C ASP A 34 12.22 -8.54 -9.27
N TRP A 35 12.34 -7.23 -9.49
CA TRP A 35 11.48 -6.54 -10.43
C TRP A 35 11.61 -7.16 -11.83
N ILE A 36 10.49 -7.64 -12.36
CA ILE A 36 10.38 -8.28 -13.67
C ILE A 36 9.33 -7.59 -14.52
N ARG A 37 9.46 -7.64 -15.84
CA ARG A 37 8.40 -7.21 -16.75
C ARG A 37 7.24 -8.19 -16.64
N LEU A 38 6.09 -7.72 -16.18
CA LEU A 38 4.89 -8.54 -16.06
C LEU A 38 3.82 -8.02 -17.02
N PHE A 39 3.26 -8.92 -17.82
CA PHE A 39 2.18 -8.64 -18.74
C PHE A 39 0.99 -9.55 -18.41
N LEU A 40 -0.06 -8.95 -17.87
CA LEU A 40 -1.32 -9.62 -17.57
C LEU A 40 -2.33 -9.23 -18.64
N TRP A 41 -2.56 -10.08 -19.63
CA TRP A 41 -3.42 -9.75 -20.78
C TRP A 41 -4.64 -10.67 -20.83
N ASN A 42 -5.84 -10.12 -21.10
CA ASN A 42 -7.07 -10.91 -21.21
C ASN A 42 -7.30 -11.86 -20.00
N VAL A 43 -7.24 -11.30 -18.79
CA VAL A 43 -7.45 -12.02 -17.52
C VAL A 43 -8.71 -11.51 -16.82
N PRO A 44 -9.91 -11.67 -17.41
CA PRO A 44 -11.14 -10.94 -17.02
C PRO A 44 -11.70 -11.28 -15.63
N ARG A 45 -11.12 -12.27 -14.94
CA ARG A 45 -11.55 -12.71 -13.60
C ARG A 45 -10.53 -12.42 -12.50
N LEU A 46 -9.40 -11.82 -12.85
CA LEU A 46 -8.33 -11.51 -11.92
C LEU A 46 -8.78 -10.40 -10.97
N ALA A 47 -9.12 -10.80 -9.76
CA ALA A 47 -9.61 -9.93 -8.70
C ALA A 47 -8.51 -9.61 -7.68
N GLU A 48 -7.46 -10.42 -7.59
CA GLU A 48 -6.41 -10.26 -6.59
C GLU A 48 -5.01 -10.27 -7.23
N VAL A 49 -4.20 -9.27 -6.91
CA VAL A 49 -2.80 -9.21 -7.35
C VAL A 49 -1.90 -8.88 -6.16
N SER A 50 -0.87 -9.70 -5.97
CA SER A 50 0.17 -9.49 -4.96
C SER A 50 1.55 -9.46 -5.62
N LEU A 51 2.25 -8.32 -5.48
CA LEU A 51 3.60 -8.11 -5.98
C LEU A 51 4.52 -7.82 -4.78
N ALA A 52 5.45 -8.73 -4.50
CA ALA A 52 6.50 -8.56 -3.52
C ALA A 52 7.84 -8.48 -4.24
N CYS A 53 8.43 -7.28 -4.29
CA CYS A 53 9.69 -7.08 -5.01
C CYS A 53 10.78 -6.57 -4.07
N ASP A 54 11.94 -7.22 -4.12
CA ASP A 54 13.09 -6.91 -3.25
C ASP A 54 13.73 -5.56 -3.57
N SER A 55 13.60 -5.12 -4.82
CA SER A 55 14.06 -3.82 -5.30
C SER A 55 12.94 -2.79 -5.35
N ARG A 56 13.33 -1.51 -5.32
CA ARG A 56 12.40 -0.39 -5.54
C ARG A 56 11.83 -0.46 -6.96
N ALA A 57 10.51 -0.37 -7.07
CA ALA A 57 9.82 -0.34 -8.35
C ALA A 57 9.33 1.07 -8.67
N SER A 58 9.34 1.43 -9.96
CA SER A 58 8.69 2.65 -10.41
C SER A 58 7.17 2.51 -10.29
N THR A 59 6.50 3.49 -9.67
CA THR A 59 5.02 3.52 -9.62
C THR A 59 4.41 3.37 -11.02
N VAL A 60 5.01 4.02 -12.03
CA VAL A 60 4.55 3.92 -13.43
C VAL A 60 4.65 2.48 -13.94
N ALA A 61 5.77 1.80 -13.67
CA ALA A 61 5.99 0.45 -14.19
C ALA A 61 5.03 -0.57 -13.56
N VAL A 62 4.76 -0.43 -12.26
CA VAL A 62 3.77 -1.26 -11.53
C VAL A 62 2.38 -1.06 -12.10
N PHE A 63 1.94 0.18 -12.27
CA PHE A 63 0.58 0.42 -12.75
C PHE A 63 0.40 0.20 -14.25
N SER A 64 1.45 0.29 -15.05
CA SER A 64 1.43 -0.19 -16.45
C SER A 64 1.19 -1.70 -16.53
N THR A 65 1.73 -2.47 -15.59
CA THR A 65 1.50 -3.93 -15.50
C THR A 65 0.05 -4.27 -15.17
N LEU A 66 -0.59 -3.46 -14.33
CA LEU A 66 -1.97 -3.63 -13.88
C LEU A 66 -3.00 -3.03 -14.85
N HIS A 67 -2.54 -2.43 -15.97
CA HIS A 67 -3.40 -1.68 -16.88
C HIS A 67 -4.59 -2.49 -17.42
N PHE A 68 -4.46 -3.80 -17.61
CA PHE A 68 -5.56 -4.60 -18.18
C PHE A 68 -6.52 -5.18 -17.15
N CYS A 69 -6.20 -5.12 -15.86
CA CYS A 69 -7.01 -5.69 -14.79
C CYS A 69 -7.43 -4.69 -13.72
N HIS A 70 -7.02 -3.41 -13.81
CA HIS A 70 -7.30 -2.40 -12.79
C HIS A 70 -8.79 -2.20 -12.48
N SER A 71 -9.67 -2.34 -13.47
CA SER A 71 -11.12 -2.11 -13.34
C SER A 71 -11.88 -3.21 -12.61
N GLN A 72 -11.26 -4.38 -12.43
CA GLN A 72 -11.86 -5.58 -11.83
C GLN A 72 -11.09 -6.04 -10.58
N LEU A 73 -10.07 -5.28 -10.16
CA LEU A 73 -9.22 -5.64 -9.05
C LEU A 73 -9.88 -5.27 -7.72
N GLU A 74 -10.11 -6.27 -6.87
CA GLU A 74 -10.70 -6.12 -5.54
C GLU A 74 -9.63 -6.07 -4.44
N VAL A 75 -8.51 -6.78 -4.63
CA VAL A 75 -7.38 -6.84 -3.69
C VAL A 75 -6.07 -6.55 -4.40
N LEU A 76 -5.31 -5.61 -3.85
CA LEU A 76 -3.98 -5.25 -4.35
C LEU A 76 -2.98 -5.23 -3.20
N THR A 77 -1.93 -6.04 -3.30
CA THR A 77 -0.82 -6.08 -2.36
C THR A 77 0.47 -5.69 -3.07
N LEU A 78 1.09 -4.59 -2.64
CA LEU A 78 2.36 -4.07 -3.16
C LEU A 78 3.39 -4.03 -2.03
N LYS A 79 4.09 -5.15 -1.84
CA LYS A 79 5.21 -5.30 -0.90
C LYS A 79 6.52 -4.90 -1.58
N THR A 80 6.53 -3.71 -2.18
CA THR A 80 7.70 -3.11 -2.81
C THR A 80 7.71 -1.61 -2.50
N SER A 81 8.90 -1.06 -2.28
CA SER A 81 9.05 0.37 -2.08
C SER A 81 8.92 1.09 -3.41
N LEU A 82 7.79 1.77 -3.61
CA LEU A 82 7.47 2.47 -4.84
C LEU A 82 8.14 3.83 -4.90
N ILE A 83 8.85 4.09 -6.00
CA ILE A 83 9.37 5.41 -6.31
C ILE A 83 8.20 6.27 -6.79
N HIS A 84 7.81 7.25 -5.98
CA HIS A 84 6.77 8.21 -6.35
C HIS A 84 7.25 9.06 -7.52
N LYS A 85 6.37 9.26 -8.50
CA LYS A 85 6.59 10.21 -9.59
C LYS A 85 5.56 11.33 -9.44
N GLU A 86 6.04 12.55 -9.24
CA GLU A 86 5.17 13.72 -9.16
C GLU A 86 4.29 13.80 -10.40
N ASN A 87 3.02 14.17 -10.20
CA ASN A 87 1.98 14.25 -11.25
C ASN A 87 1.61 12.91 -11.92
N TYR A 88 2.04 11.76 -11.39
CA TYR A 88 1.51 10.49 -11.87
C TYR A 88 0.04 10.35 -11.49
N THR A 89 -0.80 10.07 -12.50
CA THR A 89 -2.21 9.77 -12.29
C THR A 89 -2.36 8.26 -12.21
N PHE A 90 -2.72 7.77 -11.03
CA PHE A 90 -3.03 6.36 -10.82
C PHE A 90 -4.24 5.95 -11.69
N PRO A 91 -4.29 4.72 -12.21
CA PRO A 91 -5.50 4.21 -12.84
C PRO A 91 -6.65 4.17 -11.81
N GLY A 92 -7.89 4.24 -12.29
CA GLY A 92 -9.06 4.15 -11.43
C GLY A 92 -9.22 2.74 -10.87
N LEU A 93 -8.94 2.55 -9.59
CA LEU A 93 -9.11 1.30 -8.85
C LEU A 93 -10.49 1.28 -8.19
N GLU A 94 -11.54 1.49 -8.98
CA GLU A 94 -12.86 1.89 -8.49
C GLU A 94 -13.47 0.90 -7.51
N ILE A 95 -13.33 -0.40 -7.79
CA ILE A 95 -13.91 -1.47 -6.97
C ILE A 95 -12.94 -2.04 -5.93
N LEU A 96 -11.72 -1.49 -5.83
CA LEU A 96 -10.69 -2.03 -4.93
C LEU A 96 -11.12 -1.88 -3.48
N GLN A 97 -11.27 -3.00 -2.78
CA GLN A 97 -11.76 -3.05 -1.41
C GLN A 97 -10.62 -3.19 -0.39
N HIS A 98 -9.50 -3.79 -0.81
CA HIS A 98 -8.34 -4.02 0.04
C HIS A 98 -7.04 -3.61 -0.68
N LEU A 99 -6.28 -2.74 -0.03
CA LEU A 99 -4.95 -2.32 -0.45
C LEU A 99 -3.93 -2.60 0.65
N GLU A 100 -2.84 -3.26 0.30
CA GLU A 100 -1.63 -3.36 1.13
C GLU A 100 -0.46 -2.70 0.41
N VAL A 101 0.20 -1.74 1.03
CA VAL A 101 1.28 -0.96 0.41
C VAL A 101 2.41 -0.68 1.40
N LYS A 102 3.63 -0.68 0.87
CA LYS A 102 4.84 -0.25 1.59
C LYS A 102 5.11 1.23 1.33
N ILE A 103 5.25 2.03 2.38
CA ILE A 103 5.50 3.48 2.29
C ILE A 103 6.76 3.85 3.07
N ALA A 104 7.68 4.56 2.41
CA ALA A 104 8.87 5.13 3.04
C ALA A 104 8.49 6.44 3.73
N THR A 105 8.55 6.49 5.05
CA THR A 105 8.05 7.63 5.83
C THR A 105 9.10 8.73 6.02
N ASP A 106 10.33 8.51 5.54
CA ASP A 106 11.43 9.47 5.53
C ASP A 106 11.54 10.23 4.19
N GLU A 107 10.58 10.03 3.29
CA GLU A 107 10.45 10.75 2.03
C GLU A 107 9.36 11.85 2.11
N ASP A 108 9.64 13.01 1.51
CA ASP A 108 8.73 14.18 1.49
C ASP A 108 7.39 13.88 0.79
N CYS A 109 7.36 12.89 -0.08
CA CYS A 109 6.19 12.55 -0.89
C CYS A 109 5.27 11.48 -0.26
N CYS A 110 5.59 10.96 0.93
CA CYS A 110 4.86 9.83 1.52
C CYS A 110 3.34 10.08 1.67
N LEU A 111 2.93 11.29 2.09
CA LEU A 111 1.49 11.64 2.17
C LEU A 111 0.84 11.77 0.79
N LEU A 112 1.55 12.32 -0.20
CA LEU A 112 1.02 12.42 -1.57
C LEU A 112 0.80 11.03 -2.16
N GLN A 113 1.75 10.12 -1.94
CA GLN A 113 1.64 8.73 -2.37
C GLN A 113 0.43 8.05 -1.72
N LEU A 114 0.28 8.14 -0.40
CA LEU A 114 -0.88 7.61 0.32
C LEU A 114 -2.21 8.20 -0.18
N ALA A 115 -2.28 9.52 -0.31
CA ALA A 115 -3.47 10.20 -0.78
C ALA A 115 -3.84 9.81 -2.21
N SER A 116 -2.85 9.59 -3.07
CA SER A 116 -3.08 9.15 -4.45
C SER A 116 -3.70 7.76 -4.51
N PHE A 117 -3.24 6.83 -3.67
CA PHE A 117 -3.86 5.50 -3.55
C PHE A 117 -5.31 5.57 -3.09
N ILE A 118 -5.59 6.34 -2.03
CA ILE A 118 -6.95 6.50 -1.49
C ILE A 118 -7.86 7.18 -2.53
N LYS A 119 -7.36 8.20 -3.23
CA LYS A 119 -8.10 8.90 -4.27
C LYS A 119 -8.44 7.98 -5.45
N ALA A 120 -7.52 7.09 -5.82
CA ALA A 120 -7.73 6.11 -6.89
C ALA A 120 -8.71 4.99 -6.51
N SER A 121 -8.93 4.77 -5.21
CA SER A 121 -9.65 3.61 -4.67
C SER A 121 -10.85 4.04 -3.80
N PRO A 122 -11.93 4.57 -4.40
CA PRO A 122 -13.07 5.11 -3.66
C PRO A 122 -13.78 4.08 -2.76
N GLU A 123 -13.88 2.83 -3.21
CA GLU A 123 -14.51 1.73 -2.45
C GLU A 123 -13.57 1.03 -1.45
N LEU A 124 -12.36 1.56 -1.25
CA LEU A 124 -11.36 0.98 -0.35
C LEU A 124 -11.90 0.89 1.07
N GLN A 125 -12.04 -0.33 1.60
CA GLN A 125 -12.55 -0.59 2.96
C GLN A 125 -11.43 -0.93 3.94
N LYS A 126 -10.39 -1.63 3.48
CA LYS A 126 -9.23 -2.04 4.27
C LYS A 126 -7.94 -1.53 3.65
N LEU A 127 -7.14 -0.83 4.45
CA LEU A 127 -5.79 -0.41 4.09
C LEU A 127 -4.77 -1.03 5.06
N VAL A 128 -3.73 -1.65 4.51
CA VAL A 128 -2.56 -2.11 5.26
C VAL A 128 -1.35 -1.28 4.83
N LEU A 129 -0.72 -0.58 5.79
CA LEU A 129 0.48 0.22 5.58
C LEU A 129 1.68 -0.46 6.22
N GLU A 130 2.65 -0.86 5.41
CA GLU A 130 3.96 -1.30 5.91
C GLU A 130 4.93 -0.10 5.90
N LEU A 131 5.29 0.37 7.09
CA LEU A 131 6.09 1.58 7.24
C LEU A 131 7.59 1.27 7.16
N THR A 132 8.30 2.01 6.31
CA THR A 132 9.77 1.88 6.14
C THR A 132 10.46 3.23 6.17
N GLY A 133 11.79 3.24 6.07
CA GLY A 133 12.61 4.45 6.07
C GLY A 133 13.58 4.53 7.25
N ALA A 134 14.56 5.42 7.16
CA ALA A 134 15.49 5.67 8.25
C ALA A 134 14.88 6.60 9.31
N VAL A 135 15.37 6.52 10.55
CA VAL A 135 15.15 7.59 11.53
C VAL A 135 16.08 8.73 11.13
N ARG A 136 15.52 9.82 10.58
CA ARG A 136 16.28 11.04 10.31
C ARG A 136 16.16 11.97 11.52
N PRO A 137 17.22 12.68 11.92
CA PRO A 137 17.10 13.80 12.86
C PRO A 137 16.09 14.82 12.29
N GLU A 138 15.48 15.61 13.17
CA GLU A 138 14.37 16.57 12.93
C GLU A 138 14.64 17.56 11.77
N HIS A 139 14.71 17.05 10.55
CA HIS A 139 14.40 17.81 9.36
C HIS A 139 12.89 17.73 9.23
N GLU A 140 12.28 18.90 9.13
CA GLU A 140 10.91 19.01 8.68
C GLU A 140 10.84 18.38 7.29
N ILE A 141 10.44 17.11 7.23
CA ILE A 141 10.02 16.47 5.99
C ILE A 141 8.98 17.40 5.40
N GLY A 142 9.32 17.98 4.24
CA GLY A 142 8.59 19.02 3.55
C GLY A 142 7.41 18.37 2.86
N ILE A 143 6.39 18.03 3.64
CA ILE A 143 5.28 17.25 3.09
C ILE A 143 4.38 18.15 2.28
N LYS A 144 4.28 17.86 0.98
CA LYS A 144 3.32 18.48 0.08
C LYS A 144 1.91 18.15 0.56
N GLU A 145 1.10 19.18 0.78
CA GLU A 145 -0.28 19.04 1.22
C GLU A 145 -1.06 18.14 0.25
N ALA A 146 -1.64 17.07 0.77
CA ALA A 146 -2.51 16.19 0.01
C ALA A 146 -3.95 16.73 0.06
N ALA A 147 -4.64 16.69 -1.07
CA ALA A 147 -6.06 17.01 -1.14
C ALA A 147 -6.89 16.09 -0.22
N ASN A 148 -7.93 16.66 0.40
CA ASN A 148 -8.84 15.93 1.27
C ASN A 148 -9.72 14.97 0.44
N CYS A 149 -9.77 13.70 0.84
CA CYS A 149 -10.52 12.66 0.13
C CYS A 149 -11.77 12.26 0.92
N SER A 150 -12.78 13.13 0.96
CA SER A 150 -14.02 12.93 1.74
C SER A 150 -14.93 11.78 1.25
N ARG A 151 -14.63 11.17 0.11
CA ARG A 151 -15.48 10.15 -0.54
C ARG A 151 -15.05 8.70 -0.31
N ASN A 152 -14.04 8.44 0.52
CA ASN A 152 -13.55 7.06 0.70
C ASN A 152 -14.47 6.22 1.61
N SER A 153 -14.53 4.91 1.35
CA SER A 153 -15.24 3.92 2.16
C SER A 153 -14.35 3.24 3.22
N LEU A 154 -13.23 3.88 3.61
CA LEU A 154 -12.20 3.26 4.43
C LEU A 154 -12.68 3.08 5.88
N ARG A 155 -12.71 1.82 6.34
CA ARG A 155 -13.21 1.43 7.68
C ARG A 155 -12.10 0.90 8.58
N VAL A 156 -11.11 0.22 8.01
CA VAL A 156 -10.03 -0.42 8.76
C VAL A 156 -8.67 -0.03 8.21
N VAL A 157 -7.80 0.44 9.09
CA VAL A 157 -6.38 0.68 8.81
C VAL A 157 -5.54 -0.25 9.68
N GLU A 158 -4.63 -0.98 9.06
CA GLU A 158 -3.59 -1.76 9.73
C GLU A 158 -2.23 -1.12 9.43
N VAL A 159 -1.47 -0.80 10.46
CA VAL A 159 -0.15 -0.17 10.36
C VAL A 159 0.88 -1.16 10.86
N ARG A 160 1.76 -1.61 9.98
CA ARG A 160 2.88 -2.50 10.26
C ARG A 160 4.19 -1.73 10.36
N ASP A 161 5.11 -2.28 11.15
CA ASP A 161 6.45 -1.72 11.37
C ASP A 161 6.46 -0.29 11.92
N TYR A 162 5.49 0.04 12.78
CA TYR A 162 5.43 1.36 13.42
C TYR A 162 6.68 1.61 14.28
N CYS A 163 7.38 2.71 13.99
CA CYS A 163 8.61 3.11 14.67
C CYS A 163 8.43 4.39 15.51
N GLY A 164 7.25 5.01 15.51
CA GLY A 164 7.01 6.27 16.22
C GLY A 164 7.66 7.48 15.58
N ARG A 165 8.04 7.40 14.30
CA ARG A 165 8.68 8.51 13.58
C ARG A 165 7.68 9.63 13.31
N PRO A 166 8.14 10.88 13.12
CA PRO A 166 7.27 11.98 12.71
C PRO A 166 6.45 11.66 11.44
N GLY A 167 7.06 10.99 10.45
CA GLY A 167 6.37 10.53 9.25
C GLY A 167 5.28 9.50 9.52
N ASP A 168 5.54 8.51 10.38
CA ASP A 168 4.54 7.51 10.81
C ASP A 168 3.31 8.19 11.40
N LEU A 169 3.53 9.12 12.34
CA LEU A 169 2.46 9.85 13.01
C LEU A 169 1.64 10.68 12.02
N LYS A 170 2.30 11.37 11.09
CA LYS A 170 1.63 12.21 10.09
C LYS A 170 0.75 11.39 9.13
N LEU A 171 1.21 10.23 8.68
CA LEU A 171 0.41 9.33 7.83
C LEU A 171 -0.86 8.86 8.56
N ILE A 172 -0.72 8.43 9.81
CA ILE A 172 -1.87 7.98 10.62
C ILE A 172 -2.83 9.13 10.90
N MET A 173 -2.32 10.32 11.23
CA MET A 173 -3.16 11.50 11.47
C MET A 173 -3.91 11.95 10.21
N TYR A 174 -3.28 11.85 9.04
CA TYR A 174 -3.95 12.10 7.78
C TYR A 174 -5.13 11.14 7.58
N LEU A 175 -4.96 9.84 7.85
CA LEU A 175 -6.04 8.87 7.74
C LEU A 175 -7.19 9.20 8.71
N ILE A 176 -6.88 9.47 9.97
CA ILE A 176 -7.88 9.86 10.98
C ILE A 176 -8.68 11.09 10.55
N LYS A 177 -8.01 12.09 9.97
CA LYS A 177 -8.64 13.36 9.57
C LYS A 177 -9.50 13.23 8.30
N ASN A 178 -9.12 12.36 7.36
CA ASN A 178 -9.70 12.34 6.02
C ASN A 178 -10.61 11.11 5.76
N ALA A 179 -10.50 10.03 6.55
CA ALA A 179 -11.34 8.84 6.43
C ALA A 179 -12.53 8.91 7.39
N VAL A 180 -13.64 9.48 6.91
CA VAL A 180 -14.84 9.76 7.74
C VAL A 180 -15.50 8.48 8.28
N LYS A 181 -15.38 7.36 7.57
CA LYS A 181 -15.95 6.05 7.96
C LYS A 181 -14.97 5.18 8.73
N LEU A 182 -13.82 5.71 9.17
CA LEU A 182 -12.79 4.92 9.83
C LEU A 182 -13.28 4.44 11.19
N GLU A 183 -13.33 3.12 11.36
CA GLU A 183 -13.85 2.46 12.56
C GLU A 183 -12.74 1.84 13.39
N LYS A 184 -11.63 1.42 12.77
CA LYS A 184 -10.57 0.68 13.44
C LYS A 184 -9.18 1.03 12.92
N ILE A 185 -8.26 1.21 13.85
CA ILE A 185 -6.81 1.28 13.58
C ILE A 185 -6.12 0.19 14.37
N VAL A 186 -5.36 -0.66 13.67
CA VAL A 186 -4.50 -1.69 14.26
C VAL A 186 -3.05 -1.27 14.05
N VAL A 187 -2.24 -1.24 15.10
CA VAL A 187 -0.82 -0.85 14.97
C VAL A 187 0.08 -1.96 15.52
N HIS A 188 0.96 -2.43 14.66
CA HIS A 188 2.03 -3.37 14.97
C HIS A 188 3.35 -2.60 15.10
N PRO A 189 3.93 -2.53 16.30
CA PRO A 189 5.22 -1.90 16.51
C PRO A 189 6.35 -2.72 15.87
N LYS A 190 7.33 -2.07 15.24
CA LYS A 190 8.54 -2.75 14.77
C LYS A 190 9.35 -3.31 15.94
N GLU A 191 9.47 -2.52 17.01
CA GLU A 191 10.12 -2.92 18.25
C GLU A 191 9.29 -2.43 19.44
N VAL A 192 8.62 -3.36 20.14
CA VAL A 192 7.58 -3.10 21.15
C VAL A 192 8.04 -2.12 22.23
N ARG A 193 9.27 -2.27 22.74
CA ARG A 193 9.79 -1.47 23.86
C ARG A 193 10.20 -0.05 23.44
N ALA A 194 10.77 0.10 22.24
CA ALA A 194 11.28 1.39 21.77
C ALA A 194 10.15 2.40 21.47
N VAL A 195 8.98 1.91 21.09
CA VAL A 195 7.86 2.76 20.63
C VAL A 195 6.76 2.95 21.66
N ASP A 196 6.94 2.48 22.90
CA ASP A 196 5.92 2.53 23.95
C ASP A 196 5.39 3.94 24.20
N PHE A 197 6.31 4.91 24.27
CA PHE A 197 5.94 6.32 24.44
C PHE A 197 5.16 6.84 23.23
N ALA A 198 5.66 6.62 22.01
CA ALA A 198 5.01 7.06 20.78
C ALA A 198 3.61 6.45 20.61
N MET A 199 3.44 5.16 20.92
CA MET A 199 2.16 4.46 20.91
C MET A 199 1.16 5.07 21.90
N ARG A 200 1.60 5.41 23.11
CA ARG A 200 0.72 6.10 24.09
C ARG A 200 0.28 7.46 23.61
N GLN A 201 1.17 8.22 22.96
CA GLN A 201 0.81 9.51 22.37
C GLN A 201 -0.15 9.34 21.21
N LEU A 202 0.11 8.40 20.30
CA LEU A 202 -0.78 8.10 19.20
C LEU A 202 -2.19 7.72 19.68
N LYS A 203 -2.29 6.82 20.67
CA LYS A 203 -3.59 6.41 21.24
C LYS A 203 -4.38 7.59 21.81
N ARG A 204 -3.71 8.60 22.39
CA ARG A 204 -4.38 9.82 22.92
C ARG A 204 -4.93 10.71 21.81
N LEU A 205 -4.31 10.67 20.62
CA LEU A 205 -4.71 11.47 19.47
C LEU A 205 -5.82 10.81 18.65
N VAL A 206 -6.03 9.50 18.82
CA VAL A 206 -7.08 8.76 18.13
C VAL A 206 -8.45 9.12 18.74
N PRO A 207 -9.43 9.57 17.93
CA PRO A 207 -10.78 9.85 18.39
C PRO A 207 -11.43 8.64 19.07
N ILE A 208 -12.24 8.88 20.09
CA ILE A 208 -12.87 7.84 20.94
C ILE A 208 -13.74 6.86 20.13
N HIS A 209 -14.33 7.30 19.02
CA HIS A 209 -15.16 6.45 18.16
C HIS A 209 -14.36 5.46 17.32
N ILE A 210 -13.05 5.63 17.19
CA ILE A 210 -12.16 4.75 16.44
C ILE A 210 -11.58 3.71 17.41
N ASN A 211 -11.82 2.43 17.12
CA ASN A 211 -11.23 1.34 17.87
C ASN A 211 -9.72 1.25 17.59
N PHE A 212 -8.91 1.65 18.57
CA PHE A 212 -7.46 1.55 18.50
C PHE A 212 -6.96 0.26 19.15
N VAL A 213 -6.37 -0.63 18.33
CA VAL A 213 -5.80 -1.90 18.77
C VAL A 213 -4.28 -1.84 18.62
N ARG A 214 -3.58 -2.16 19.70
CA ARG A 214 -2.13 -2.39 19.70
C ARG A 214 -1.89 -3.90 19.74
N LEU A 215 -1.05 -4.40 18.84
CA LEU A 215 -0.61 -5.80 18.80
C LEU A 215 0.86 -5.94 19.21
#